data_AF-A0A7V8WAC5-F1
#
_entry.id   AF-A0A7V8WAC5-F1
#
_cell.length_a   1.000
_cell.length_b   1.000
_cell.length_c   1.000
_cell.angle_alpha   90.00
_cell.angle_beta   90.00
_cell.angle_gamma   90.00
#
_symmetry.space_group_name_H-M   'P 1'
#
loop_
_entity.id
_entity.type
_entity.pdbx_description
1 polymer ?
#
loop_
_entity_poly.entity_id
_entity_poly.type
_entity_poly.pdbx_seq_one_letter_code
_entity_poly.pdbx_strand_id
1 'polypeptide(L)'
;MFERFTERARQVVVLAQEEARILKHNYIGTEHILLGLLREEEGLAARVLESLDITVERVRAQVVRIVGSGEEVTSGQIPFTPRAKKVLELALREALSLGHNYIGTEHILLGLVRENEGVAARILLDFDADSEKIRNEVIRMLSGPGGRRQGQQGAQQGEGKKSSKLLDQFGRNLTKLAADSKLDPVVGRETEIERIMQILSRRTKNNPVLIGEPGVGKTAVVEGLASRITSGEVPELLKNKQIYTLDLAALVAGSKYRGEFEERLKKVMKEITQRGDIILFIDELHNLVGAGAAEGAIDAASILKPA
;
A
#
# COMPACT_ATOMS: atom_id res chain seq x y z
N MET A 1 8.00 11.86 -18.02
CA MET A 1 8.48 11.23 -16.76
C MET A 1 7.89 11.91 -15.52
N PHE A 2 7.84 13.25 -15.43
CA PHE A 2 7.40 13.98 -14.23
C PHE A 2 5.92 14.41 -14.17
N GLU A 3 5.07 13.98 -15.12
CA GLU A 3 3.67 14.41 -15.16
C GLU A 3 2.88 13.99 -13.93
N ARG A 4 3.20 12.82 -13.34
CA ARG A 4 2.55 12.31 -12.12
C ARG A 4 3.15 12.83 -10.82
N PHE A 5 4.22 13.63 -10.87
CA PHE A 5 4.84 14.19 -9.66
C PHE A 5 4.01 15.36 -9.14
N THR A 6 3.85 15.43 -7.83
CA THR A 6 3.35 16.64 -7.16
C THR A 6 4.32 17.79 -7.36
N GLU A 7 3.85 19.03 -7.19
CA GLU A 7 4.70 20.22 -7.29
C GLU A 7 5.92 20.13 -6.36
N ARG A 8 5.70 19.75 -5.10
CA ARG A 8 6.77 19.51 -4.11
C ARG A 8 7.72 18.40 -4.53
N ALA A 9 7.21 17.30 -5.09
CA ALA A 9 8.07 16.22 -5.58
C ALA A 9 8.92 16.64 -6.79
N ARG A 10 8.43 17.56 -7.65
CA ARG A 10 9.25 18.16 -8.70
C ARG A 10 10.30 19.11 -8.10
N GLN A 11 9.92 19.87 -7.07
CA GLN A 11 10.83 20.77 -6.37
C GLN A 11 12.01 20.01 -5.74
N VAL A 12 11.79 18.85 -5.12
CA VAL A 12 12.87 17.96 -4.63
C VAL A 12 13.91 17.65 -5.70
N VAL A 13 13.48 17.43 -6.95
CA VAL A 13 14.39 17.12 -8.06
C VAL A 13 15.23 18.34 -8.45
N VAL A 14 14.63 19.53 -8.43
CA VAL A 14 15.33 20.81 -8.67
C VAL A 14 16.35 21.06 -7.55
N LEU A 15 15.95 20.88 -6.29
CA LEU A 15 16.82 21.02 -5.12
C LEU A 15 17.98 20.02 -5.14
N ALA A 16 17.73 18.77 -5.56
CA ALA A 16 18.78 17.78 -5.75
C ALA A 16 19.80 18.22 -6.81
N GLN A 17 19.35 18.83 -7.90
CA GLN A 17 20.24 19.39 -8.92
C GLN A 17 21.06 20.58 -8.40
N GLU A 18 20.47 21.43 -7.56
CA GLU A 18 21.20 22.51 -6.88
C GLU A 18 22.28 21.98 -5.94
N GLU A 19 21.96 20.97 -5.13
CA GLU A 19 22.94 20.36 -4.22
C GLU A 19 24.09 19.70 -4.99
N ALA A 20 23.81 19.07 -6.13
CA ALA A 20 24.86 18.56 -7.01
C ALA A 20 25.79 19.68 -7.50
N ARG A 21 25.25 20.86 -7.85
CA ARG A 21 26.06 22.03 -8.23
C ARG A 21 26.87 22.59 -7.07
N ILE A 22 26.27 22.70 -5.88
CA ILE A 22 26.94 23.21 -4.67
C ILE A 22 28.13 22.30 -4.31
N LEU A 23 27.94 20.98 -4.40
CA LEU A 23 28.97 19.97 -4.16
C LEU A 23 29.91 19.76 -5.37
N LYS A 24 29.68 20.50 -6.47
CA LYS A 24 30.43 20.41 -7.73
C LYS A 24 30.44 19.00 -8.33
N HIS A 25 29.39 18.23 -8.10
CA HIS A 25 29.20 16.91 -8.70
C HIS A 25 28.59 17.05 -10.11
N ASN A 26 29.20 16.36 -11.07
CA ASN A 26 28.76 16.35 -12.47
C ASN A 26 27.63 15.34 -12.76
N TYR A 27 27.00 14.79 -11.72
CA TYR A 27 25.87 13.87 -11.81
C TYR A 27 24.89 14.12 -10.65
N ILE A 28 23.63 13.71 -10.84
CA ILE A 28 22.63 13.66 -9.77
C ILE A 28 22.53 12.21 -9.30
N GLY A 29 23.04 11.96 -8.10
CA GLY A 29 23.01 10.67 -7.42
C GLY A 29 21.95 10.58 -6.33
N THR A 30 21.92 9.45 -5.62
CA THR A 30 20.95 9.18 -4.56
C THR A 30 21.07 10.17 -3.39
N GLU A 31 22.29 10.54 -3.05
CA GLU A 31 22.66 11.48 -2.00
C GLU A 31 22.14 12.89 -2.26
N HIS A 32 22.12 13.30 -3.52
CA HIS A 32 21.54 14.57 -3.92
C HIS A 32 20.03 14.57 -3.80
N ILE A 33 19.37 13.46 -4.15
CA ILE A 33 17.93 13.30 -3.94
C ILE A 33 17.60 13.35 -2.45
N LEU A 34 18.40 12.70 -1.60
CA LEU A 34 18.23 12.77 -0.14
C LEU A 34 18.36 14.20 0.39
N LEU A 35 19.36 14.95 -0.06
CA LEU A 35 19.51 16.36 0.30
C LEU A 35 18.35 17.22 -0.22
N GLY A 36 17.87 16.95 -1.44
CA GLY A 36 16.69 17.60 -2.01
C GLY A 36 15.42 17.35 -1.20
N LEU A 37 15.24 16.12 -0.68
CA LEU A 37 14.13 15.78 0.21
C LEU A 37 14.17 16.53 1.53
N LEU A 38 15.37 16.74 2.10
CA LEU A 38 15.56 17.48 3.34
C LEU A 38 15.39 19.00 3.17
N ARG A 39 15.71 19.54 1.99
CA ARG A 39 15.53 20.97 1.70
C ARG A 39 14.09 21.36 1.38
N GLU A 40 13.26 20.40 1.00
CA GLU A 40 11.82 20.63 0.82
C GLU A 40 11.11 20.54 2.18
N GLU A 41 11.28 21.57 3.03
CA GLU A 41 10.84 21.60 4.44
C GLU A 41 9.32 21.36 4.61
N GLU A 42 8.51 21.77 3.63
CA GLU A 42 7.05 21.52 3.63
C GLU A 42 6.68 20.09 3.24
N GLY A 43 7.65 19.30 2.78
CA GLY A 43 7.51 17.92 2.38
C GLY A 43 7.20 16.99 3.57
N LEU A 44 6.51 15.89 3.30
CA LEU A 44 6.36 14.84 4.32
C LEU A 44 7.69 14.10 4.55
N ALA A 45 8.50 13.95 3.50
CA ALA A 45 9.82 13.33 3.61
C ALA A 45 10.78 14.10 4.53
N ALA A 46 10.84 15.44 4.41
CA ALA A 46 11.65 16.28 5.30
C ALA A 46 11.25 16.08 6.76
N ARG A 47 9.95 16.19 7.06
CA ARG A 47 9.42 15.99 8.42
C ARG A 47 9.71 14.60 8.99
N VAL A 48 9.62 13.56 8.16
CA VAL A 48 9.99 12.19 8.57
C VAL A 48 11.48 12.12 8.94
N LEU A 49 12.35 12.65 8.10
CA LEU A 49 13.80 12.62 8.35
C LEU A 49 14.18 13.48 9.58
N GLU A 50 13.56 14.65 9.74
CA GLU A 50 13.73 15.49 10.93
C GLU A 50 13.28 14.79 12.22
N SER A 51 12.19 14.01 12.17
CA SER A 51 11.73 13.24 13.34
C SER A 51 12.67 12.10 13.74
N LEU A 52 13.61 11.74 12.86
CA LEU A 52 14.71 10.80 13.10
C LEU A 52 16.03 11.54 13.41
N ASP A 53 15.97 12.84 13.73
CA ASP A 53 17.10 13.73 13.97
C ASP A 53 18.07 13.85 12.77
N ILE A 54 17.61 13.57 11.55
CA ILE A 54 18.40 13.69 10.32
C ILE A 54 18.17 15.08 9.72
N THR A 55 19.19 15.93 9.77
CA THR A 55 19.14 17.29 9.21
C THR A 55 19.96 17.41 7.92
N VAL A 56 19.63 18.41 7.11
CA VAL A 56 20.34 18.69 5.85
C VAL A 56 21.83 18.92 6.07
N GLU A 57 22.24 19.60 7.14
CA GLU A 57 23.64 19.89 7.45
C GLU A 57 24.42 18.61 7.75
N ARG A 58 23.82 17.72 8.56
CA ARG A 58 24.44 16.45 8.95
C ARG A 58 24.59 15.54 7.73
N VAL A 59 23.56 15.45 6.90
CA VAL A 59 23.63 14.67 5.65
C VAL A 59 24.65 15.27 4.70
N ARG A 60 24.67 16.60 4.49
CA ARG A 60 25.63 17.25 3.59
C ARG A 60 27.07 17.00 4.02
N ALA A 61 27.36 17.07 5.33
CA ALA A 61 28.67 16.75 5.87
C ALA A 61 29.08 15.28 5.60
N GLN A 62 28.14 14.33 5.69
CA GLN A 62 28.41 12.93 5.35
C GLN A 62 28.62 12.73 3.84
N VAL A 63 27.86 13.41 2.99
CA VAL A 63 28.06 13.36 1.54
C VAL A 63 29.47 13.82 1.17
N VAL A 64 29.90 14.98 1.70
CA VAL A 64 31.26 15.50 1.47
C VAL A 64 32.33 14.52 1.99
N ARG A 65 32.07 13.84 3.11
CA ARG A 65 33.00 12.84 3.66
C ARG A 65 33.13 11.59 2.80
N ILE A 66 32.02 11.10 2.23
CA ILE A 66 31.97 9.84 1.49
C ILE A 66 32.36 10.03 0.02
N VAL A 67 31.84 11.08 -0.60
CA VAL A 67 31.95 11.34 -2.05
C VAL A 67 33.01 12.40 -2.36
N GLY A 68 33.28 13.31 -1.42
CA GLY A 68 34.12 14.48 -1.65
C GLY A 68 33.32 15.68 -2.16
N SER A 69 34.06 16.72 -2.57
CA SER A 69 33.55 17.82 -3.38
C SER A 69 34.28 17.76 -4.72
N GLY A 70 33.59 18.04 -5.81
CA GLY A 70 34.24 18.20 -7.12
C GLY A 70 35.15 19.42 -7.18
N GLU A 71 36.01 19.47 -8.19
CA GLU A 71 36.98 20.55 -8.39
C GLU A 71 36.36 21.72 -9.18
N GLU A 72 35.65 21.42 -10.26
CA GLU A 72 35.07 22.39 -11.20
C GLU A 72 33.55 22.53 -11.08
N VAL A 73 33.05 23.74 -11.30
CA VAL A 73 31.61 24.01 -11.34
C VAL A 73 31.03 23.39 -12.61
N THR A 74 30.12 22.43 -12.44
CA THR A 74 29.50 21.77 -13.58
C THR A 74 28.54 22.72 -14.31
N SER A 75 28.88 23.09 -15.55
CA SER A 75 28.02 23.90 -16.42
C SER A 75 27.10 23.03 -17.28
N GLY A 76 25.84 23.42 -17.43
CA GLY A 76 24.87 22.75 -18.31
C GLY A 76 23.93 21.76 -17.60
N GLN A 77 23.42 20.79 -18.36
CA GLN A 77 22.47 19.79 -17.86
C GLN A 77 23.22 18.67 -17.12
N ILE A 78 22.88 18.47 -15.85
CA ILE A 78 23.49 17.43 -15.01
C ILE A 78 22.64 16.15 -15.13
N PRO A 79 23.20 15.02 -15.59
CA PRO A 79 22.44 13.79 -15.77
C PRO A 79 22.21 13.05 -14.44
N PHE A 80 21.09 12.32 -14.35
CA PHE A 80 20.86 11.36 -13.28
C PHE A 80 21.70 10.10 -13.46
N THR A 81 22.26 9.59 -12.37
CA THR A 81 22.88 8.26 -12.36
C THR A 81 21.83 7.16 -12.55
N PRO A 82 22.21 5.94 -12.99
CA PRO A 82 21.28 4.83 -13.11
C PRO A 82 20.52 4.53 -11.80
N ARG A 83 21.21 4.63 -10.65
CA ARG A 83 20.61 4.44 -9.32
C ARG A 83 19.61 5.54 -8.98
N ALA A 84 19.94 6.80 -9.26
CA ALA A 84 19.02 7.91 -9.05
C ALA A 84 17.75 7.78 -9.91
N LYS A 85 17.89 7.34 -11.17
CA LYS A 85 16.72 7.00 -12.02
C LYS A 85 15.92 5.86 -11.39
N LYS A 86 16.60 4.85 -10.85
CA LYS A 86 15.94 3.71 -10.21
C LYS A 86 15.12 4.10 -8.99
N VAL A 87 15.62 5.00 -8.16
CA VAL A 87 14.89 5.59 -7.03
C VAL A 87 13.57 6.22 -7.49
N LEU A 88 13.58 6.99 -8.57
CA LEU A 88 12.37 7.62 -9.11
C LEU A 88 11.36 6.59 -9.67
N GLU A 89 11.84 5.51 -10.28
CA GLU A 89 10.98 4.38 -10.70
C GLU A 89 10.38 3.64 -9.50
N LEU A 90 11.17 3.43 -8.44
CA LEU A 90 10.70 2.79 -7.21
C LEU A 90 9.68 3.66 -6.49
N ALA A 91 9.87 4.99 -6.50
CA ALA A 91 8.90 5.94 -5.96
C ALA A 91 7.53 5.82 -6.63
N LEU A 92 7.49 5.63 -7.95
CA LEU A 92 6.23 5.36 -8.65
C LEU A 92 5.57 4.06 -8.16
N ARG A 93 6.35 3.00 -7.91
CA ARG A 93 5.81 1.73 -7.40
C ARG A 93 5.28 1.86 -5.97
N GLU A 94 5.97 2.61 -5.11
CA GLU A 94 5.51 2.89 -3.75
C GLU A 94 4.21 3.71 -3.76
N ALA A 95 4.11 4.73 -4.62
CA ALA A 95 2.88 5.50 -4.81
C ALA A 95 1.70 4.59 -5.18
N LEU A 96 1.89 3.73 -6.18
CA LEU A 96 0.86 2.78 -6.62
C LEU A 96 0.51 1.76 -5.53
N SER A 97 1.51 1.28 -4.77
CA SER A 97 1.31 0.34 -3.66
C SER A 97 0.53 0.95 -2.51
N LEU A 98 0.63 2.27 -2.30
CA LEU A 98 -0.14 3.02 -1.32
C LEU A 98 -1.51 3.49 -1.87
N GLY A 99 -1.83 3.17 -3.13
CA GLY A 99 -3.07 3.58 -3.79
C GLY A 99 -3.09 5.04 -4.23
N HIS A 100 -1.94 5.71 -4.27
CA HIS A 100 -1.83 7.10 -4.69
C HIS A 100 -1.59 7.19 -6.21
N ASN A 101 -2.41 8.00 -6.89
CA ASN A 101 -2.27 8.28 -8.32
C ASN A 101 -1.23 9.38 -8.64
N TYR A 102 -0.52 9.87 -7.63
CA TYR A 102 0.50 10.91 -7.71
C TYR A 102 1.78 10.48 -6.97
N ILE A 103 2.91 11.10 -7.32
CA ILE A 103 4.20 10.90 -6.65
C ILE A 103 4.47 12.10 -5.74
N GLY A 104 4.41 11.88 -4.43
CA GLY A 104 4.78 12.84 -3.39
C GLY A 104 6.22 12.66 -2.91
N THR A 105 6.65 13.55 -2.02
CA THR A 105 7.97 13.53 -1.39
C THR A 105 8.23 12.22 -0.63
N GLU A 106 7.19 11.69 0.02
CA GLU A 106 7.16 10.46 0.78
C GLU A 106 7.43 9.22 -0.08
N HIS A 107 6.91 9.20 -1.31
CA HIS A 107 7.15 8.11 -2.25
C HIS A 107 8.60 8.13 -2.73
N ILE A 108 9.19 9.31 -2.94
CA ILE A 108 10.60 9.45 -3.30
C ILE A 108 11.49 8.93 -2.17
N LEU A 109 11.18 9.29 -0.91
CA LEU A 109 11.90 8.78 0.26
C LEU A 109 11.80 7.26 0.38
N LEU A 110 10.59 6.69 0.21
CA LEU A 110 10.41 5.23 0.22
C LEU A 110 11.15 4.54 -0.94
N GLY A 111 11.18 5.16 -2.12
CA GLY A 111 11.95 4.67 -3.27
C GLY A 111 13.46 4.69 -3.02
N LEU A 112 13.96 5.72 -2.34
CA LEU A 112 15.36 5.89 -1.98
C LEU A 112 15.83 4.81 -1.01
N VAL A 113 14.99 4.53 -0.01
CA VAL A 113 15.23 3.51 1.00
C VAL A 113 15.14 2.10 0.41
N ARG A 114 14.24 1.88 -0.55
CA ARG A 114 14.09 0.59 -1.23
C ARG A 114 15.24 0.25 -2.17
N GLU A 115 15.94 1.27 -2.69
CA GLU A 115 17.09 1.06 -3.57
C GLU A 115 18.23 0.32 -2.85
N ASN A 116 18.27 0.25 -1.50
CA ASN A 116 19.20 -0.50 -0.61
C ASN A 116 20.71 -0.33 -0.87
N GLU A 117 21.09 0.28 -1.99
CA GLU A 117 22.42 0.40 -2.53
C GLU A 117 22.61 1.85 -2.98
N GLY A 118 23.77 2.42 -2.66
CA GLY A 118 24.10 3.80 -2.99
C GLY A 118 24.43 4.62 -1.77
N VAL A 119 24.89 5.85 -2.03
CA VAL A 119 25.41 6.73 -0.99
C VAL A 119 24.31 7.14 0.00
N ALA A 120 23.10 7.42 -0.49
CA ALA A 120 22.00 7.79 0.41
C ALA A 120 21.59 6.67 1.37
N ALA A 121 21.50 5.44 0.90
CA ALA A 121 21.17 4.28 1.75
C ALA A 121 22.23 4.10 2.84
N ARG A 122 23.52 4.24 2.49
CA ARG A 122 24.62 4.20 3.46
C ARG A 122 24.52 5.33 4.49
N ILE A 123 24.26 6.56 4.06
CA ILE A 123 24.14 7.70 4.97
C ILE A 123 22.96 7.51 5.94
N LEU A 124 21.81 7.03 5.45
CA LEU A 124 20.66 6.76 6.31
C LEU A 124 20.97 5.68 7.36
N LEU A 125 21.68 4.62 6.98
CA LEU A 125 22.14 3.58 7.90
C LEU A 125 23.14 4.12 8.94
N ASP A 126 24.06 5.00 8.55
CA ASP A 126 25.01 5.65 9.47
C ASP A 126 24.30 6.53 10.51
N PHE A 127 23.07 6.98 10.22
CA PHE A 127 22.17 7.68 11.14
C PHE A 127 21.18 6.76 11.88
N ASP A 128 21.36 5.43 11.83
CA ASP A 128 20.46 4.43 12.42
C ASP A 128 19.02 4.49 11.88
N ALA A 129 18.83 5.05 10.69
CA ALA A 129 17.56 5.10 9.98
C ALA A 129 17.50 3.98 8.94
N ASP A 130 17.13 2.79 9.43
CA ASP A 130 16.88 1.63 8.58
C ASP A 130 15.60 1.78 7.73
N SER A 131 15.44 0.87 6.78
CA SER A 131 14.34 0.93 5.83
C SER A 131 12.97 0.75 6.46
N GLU A 132 12.87 -0.05 7.51
CA GLU A 132 11.64 -0.33 8.24
C GLU A 132 11.25 0.85 9.12
N LYS A 133 12.20 1.49 9.83
CA LYS A 133 12.00 2.69 10.64
C LYS A 133 11.46 3.83 9.81
N ILE A 134 12.09 4.12 8.67
CA ILE A 134 11.64 5.20 7.77
C ILE A 134 10.24 4.88 7.22
N ARG A 135 10.00 3.64 6.77
CA ARG A 135 8.68 3.22 6.27
C ARG A 135 7.59 3.37 7.34
N ASN A 136 7.85 2.90 8.55
CA ASN A 136 6.93 3.01 9.67
C ASN A 136 6.63 4.47 10.02
N GLU A 137 7.65 5.33 9.96
CA GLU A 137 7.50 6.76 10.23
C GLU A 137 6.68 7.49 9.15
N VAL A 138 6.94 7.19 7.87
CA VAL A 138 6.12 7.70 6.76
C VAL A 138 4.65 7.32 6.95
N ILE A 139 4.36 6.06 7.28
CA ILE A 139 2.99 5.58 7.53
C ILE A 139 2.37 6.29 8.75
N ARG A 140 3.15 6.48 9.82
CA ARG A 140 2.71 7.19 11.03
C ARG A 140 2.32 8.63 10.70
N MET A 141 3.14 9.33 9.91
CA MET A 141 2.90 10.73 9.56
C MET A 141 1.78 10.91 8.53
N LEU A 142 1.66 10.01 7.55
CA LEU A 142 0.50 9.98 6.64
C LEU A 142 -0.81 9.73 7.39
N SER A 143 -0.76 9.05 8.53
CA SER A 143 -1.91 8.85 9.41
C SER A 143 -2.23 10.08 10.29
N GLY A 144 -1.28 11.01 10.50
CA GLY A 144 -1.45 12.30 11.20
C GLY A 144 -1.84 12.25 12.69
N PRO A 145 -1.74 13.38 13.44
CA PRO A 145 -2.25 13.50 14.82
C PRO A 145 -3.79 13.41 14.93
N GLY A 146 -4.48 13.44 13.78
CA GLY A 146 -5.93 13.20 13.66
C GLY A 146 -6.31 11.75 13.31
N GLY A 147 -5.36 10.88 12.97
CA GLY A 147 -5.62 9.44 12.71
C GLY A 147 -5.36 8.54 13.91
N ARG A 148 -5.06 9.12 15.08
CA ARG A 148 -5.06 8.46 16.40
C ARG A 148 -6.18 9.00 17.29
N ARG A 149 -7.42 8.89 16.81
CA ARG A 149 -8.58 8.51 17.65
C ARG A 149 -9.20 7.27 17.01
N GLN A 150 -8.51 6.15 17.03
CA GLN A 150 -8.90 5.05 17.93
C GLN A 150 -7.74 4.07 18.05
N GLY A 151 -7.37 3.74 19.28
CA GLY A 151 -6.47 2.61 19.55
C GLY A 151 -5.30 2.92 20.45
N GLN A 152 -5.51 3.58 21.59
CA GLN A 152 -5.02 3.15 22.91
C GLN A 152 -5.22 4.26 23.94
N GLN A 153 -6.36 4.20 24.64
CA GLN A 153 -6.36 4.19 26.11
C GLN A 153 -7.70 3.64 26.56
N GLY A 154 -7.60 2.48 27.18
CA GLY A 154 -8.69 1.59 27.55
C GLY A 154 -8.05 0.28 27.98
N ALA A 155 -7.18 0.38 28.99
CA ALA A 155 -6.81 -0.78 29.78
C ALA A 155 -8.07 -1.24 30.51
N GLN A 156 -8.83 -2.13 29.87
CA GLN A 156 -9.75 -3.02 30.53
C GLN A 156 -9.74 -4.36 29.81
N GLN A 157 -9.50 -5.38 30.61
CA GLN A 157 -9.43 -6.79 30.26
C GLN A 157 -10.66 -7.23 29.45
N GLY A 158 -10.44 -8.07 28.44
CA GLY A 158 -11.51 -8.66 27.65
C GLY A 158 -11.01 -9.37 26.39
N GLU A 159 -10.31 -10.49 26.58
CA GLU A 159 -10.26 -11.68 25.71
C GLU A 159 -10.27 -11.53 24.16
N GLY A 160 -9.11 -11.81 23.57
CA GLY A 160 -8.99 -12.71 22.41
C GLY A 160 -9.53 -12.25 21.05
N LYS A 161 -8.73 -11.49 20.29
CA LYS A 161 -8.80 -11.53 18.81
C LYS A 161 -7.40 -11.66 18.21
N LYS A 162 -7.05 -12.89 17.82
CA LYS A 162 -5.90 -13.19 16.96
C LYS A 162 -6.12 -12.50 15.62
N SER A 163 -5.58 -11.30 15.44
CA SER A 163 -5.50 -10.64 14.14
C SER A 163 -4.65 -11.53 13.22
N SER A 164 -5.32 -12.02 12.19
CA SER A 164 -4.79 -12.93 11.20
C SER A 164 -3.81 -12.18 10.30
N LYS A 165 -2.50 -12.35 10.51
CA LYS A 165 -1.45 -11.59 9.80
C LYS A 165 -1.46 -11.83 8.28
N LEU A 166 -1.97 -12.97 7.80
CA LEU A 166 -1.96 -13.34 6.38
C LEU A 166 -3.16 -12.75 5.62
N LEU A 167 -4.39 -12.84 6.14
CA LEU A 167 -5.54 -12.20 5.48
C LEU A 167 -5.39 -10.67 5.40
N ASP A 168 -4.80 -10.04 6.41
CA ASP A 168 -4.59 -8.59 6.38
C ASP A 168 -3.44 -8.18 5.43
N GLN A 169 -2.54 -9.11 5.08
CA GLN A 169 -1.46 -8.88 4.12
C GLN A 169 -1.94 -9.01 2.67
N PHE A 170 -2.82 -9.97 2.38
CA PHE A 170 -3.25 -10.30 1.01
C PHE A 170 -4.70 -9.88 0.71
N GLY A 171 -5.40 -9.35 1.70
CA GLY A 171 -6.80 -8.96 1.58
C GLY A 171 -7.08 -7.57 2.15
N ARG A 172 -8.20 -6.99 1.71
CA ARG A 172 -8.70 -5.71 2.22
C ARG A 172 -10.00 -5.93 2.97
N ASN A 173 -10.09 -5.39 4.19
CA ASN A 173 -11.30 -5.49 4.99
C ASN A 173 -12.25 -4.33 4.67
N LEU A 174 -13.32 -4.62 3.91
CA LEU A 174 -14.32 -3.61 3.54
C LEU A 174 -15.14 -3.15 4.72
N THR A 175 -15.44 -4.02 5.70
CA THR A 175 -16.19 -3.63 6.90
C THR A 175 -15.40 -2.60 7.72
N LYS A 176 -14.09 -2.76 7.82
CA LYS A 176 -13.22 -1.77 8.48
C LYS A 176 -13.20 -0.45 7.71
N LEU A 177 -13.12 -0.48 6.38
CA LEU A 177 -13.17 0.72 5.55
C LEU A 177 -14.53 1.44 5.66
N ALA A 178 -15.62 0.68 5.80
CA ALA A 178 -16.95 1.23 6.07
C ALA A 178 -17.01 1.91 7.44
N ALA A 179 -16.47 1.28 8.48
CA ALA A 179 -16.38 1.86 9.82
C ALA A 179 -15.56 3.15 9.85
N ASP A 180 -14.50 3.21 9.07
CA ASP A 180 -13.65 4.39 8.92
C ASP A 180 -14.27 5.47 7.99
N SER A 181 -15.49 5.26 7.48
CA SER A 181 -16.18 6.14 6.51
C SER A 181 -15.36 6.44 5.24
N LYS A 182 -14.56 5.46 4.80
CA LYS A 182 -13.69 5.55 3.60
C LYS A 182 -14.31 4.94 2.34
N LEU A 183 -15.51 4.38 2.44
CA LEU A 183 -16.24 3.85 1.28
C LEU A 183 -17.12 4.94 0.68
N ASP A 184 -17.26 4.92 -0.64
CA ASP A 184 -18.13 5.85 -1.33
C ASP A 184 -19.60 5.54 -0.99
N PRO A 185 -20.45 6.59 -0.82
CA PRO A 185 -21.86 6.37 -0.54
C PRO A 185 -22.55 5.73 -1.73
N VAL A 186 -23.22 4.60 -1.47
CA VAL A 186 -23.92 3.83 -2.50
C VAL A 186 -25.34 4.36 -2.63
N VAL A 187 -25.71 4.85 -3.82
CA VAL A 187 -27.04 5.41 -4.11
C VAL A 187 -27.82 4.47 -5.02
N GLY A 188 -29.05 4.11 -4.64
CA GLY A 188 -30.01 3.44 -5.54
C GLY A 188 -29.73 1.95 -5.80
N ARG A 189 -29.04 1.27 -4.87
CA ARG A 189 -28.72 -0.18 -4.95
C ARG A 189 -29.30 -0.99 -3.79
N GLU A 190 -30.35 -0.48 -3.17
CA GLU A 190 -30.93 -1.04 -1.94
C GLU A 190 -31.49 -2.45 -2.18
N THR A 191 -32.13 -2.66 -3.33
CA THR A 191 -32.76 -3.95 -3.69
C THR A 191 -31.74 -5.07 -3.86
N GLU A 192 -30.59 -4.77 -4.46
CA GLU A 192 -29.51 -5.71 -4.68
C GLU A 192 -28.82 -6.06 -3.35
N ILE A 193 -28.58 -5.06 -2.50
CA ILE A 193 -28.01 -5.27 -1.16
C ILE A 193 -28.94 -6.15 -0.31
N GLU A 194 -30.24 -5.88 -0.31
CA GLU A 194 -31.23 -6.73 0.37
C GLU A 194 -31.23 -8.16 -0.15
N ARG A 195 -31.13 -8.33 -1.47
CA ARG A 195 -31.08 -9.66 -2.08
C ARG A 195 -29.83 -10.43 -1.65
N ILE A 196 -28.68 -9.77 -1.54
CA ILE A 196 -27.46 -10.38 -1.03
C ILE A 196 -27.64 -10.80 0.43
N MET A 197 -28.16 -9.92 1.29
CA MET A 197 -28.41 -10.23 2.71
C MET A 197 -29.31 -11.46 2.88
N GLN A 198 -30.38 -11.56 2.07
CA GLN A 198 -31.28 -12.71 2.06
C GLN A 198 -30.56 -14.01 1.70
N ILE A 199 -29.65 -13.99 0.72
CA ILE A 199 -28.91 -15.17 0.28
C ILE A 199 -27.88 -15.58 1.34
N LEU A 200 -27.11 -14.63 1.87
CA LEU A 200 -26.08 -14.89 2.90
C LEU A 200 -26.69 -15.42 4.21
N SER A 201 -27.94 -15.06 4.51
CA SER A 201 -28.66 -15.51 5.71
C SER A 201 -29.23 -16.94 5.61
N ARG A 202 -29.03 -17.63 4.47
CA ARG A 202 -29.48 -19.03 4.30
C ARG A 202 -28.53 -20.00 5.01
N ARG A 203 -29.06 -21.12 5.50
CA ARG A 203 -28.24 -22.22 6.07
C ARG A 203 -27.45 -22.99 4.99
N THR A 204 -27.98 -23.07 3.77
CA THR A 204 -27.37 -23.76 2.64
C THR A 204 -27.44 -22.88 1.40
N LYS A 205 -26.49 -23.04 0.47
CA LYS A 205 -26.38 -22.23 -0.77
C LYS A 205 -26.37 -20.72 -0.46
N ASN A 206 -25.58 -20.33 0.52
CA ASN A 206 -25.40 -18.97 1.00
C ASN A 206 -24.33 -18.18 0.24
N ASN A 207 -24.04 -18.56 -1.00
CA ASN A 207 -23.02 -17.93 -1.85
C ASN A 207 -23.74 -17.08 -2.92
N PRO A 208 -23.90 -15.76 -2.72
CA PRO A 208 -24.48 -14.87 -3.72
C PRO A 208 -23.52 -14.68 -4.91
N VAL A 209 -24.08 -14.56 -6.12
CA VAL A 209 -23.31 -14.24 -7.33
C VAL A 209 -23.95 -13.03 -7.99
N LEU A 210 -23.17 -11.95 -8.15
CA LEU A 210 -23.61 -10.72 -8.79
C LEU A 210 -23.33 -10.77 -10.29
N ILE A 211 -24.41 -10.74 -11.08
CA ILE A 211 -24.36 -10.84 -12.54
C ILE A 211 -24.67 -9.46 -13.14
N GLY A 212 -23.94 -9.08 -14.19
CA GLY A 212 -24.08 -7.81 -14.88
C GLY A 212 -22.87 -7.53 -15.78
N GLU A 213 -22.94 -6.45 -16.56
CA GLU A 213 -21.83 -6.01 -17.40
C GLU A 213 -20.65 -5.50 -16.55
N PRO A 214 -19.41 -5.50 -17.05
CA PRO A 214 -18.28 -4.85 -16.40
C PRO A 214 -18.55 -3.35 -16.19
N GLY A 215 -18.09 -2.78 -15.06
CA GLY A 215 -18.19 -1.34 -14.80
C GLY A 215 -19.56 -0.84 -14.30
N VAL A 216 -20.58 -1.69 -14.18
CA VAL A 216 -21.92 -1.27 -13.66
C VAL A 216 -21.96 -0.99 -12.15
N GLY A 217 -20.82 -1.08 -11.45
CA GLY A 217 -20.72 -0.84 -10.01
C GLY A 217 -21.10 -2.04 -9.14
N LYS A 218 -20.81 -3.28 -9.56
CA LYS A 218 -21.02 -4.48 -8.71
C LYS A 218 -20.29 -4.38 -7.37
N THR A 219 -19.09 -3.81 -7.38
CA THR A 219 -18.26 -3.57 -6.19
C THR A 219 -18.95 -2.62 -5.22
N ALA A 220 -19.61 -1.57 -5.72
CA ALA A 220 -20.37 -0.63 -4.90
C ALA A 220 -21.50 -1.34 -4.11
N VAL A 221 -22.15 -2.36 -4.68
CA VAL A 221 -23.18 -3.13 -3.95
C VAL A 221 -22.58 -3.83 -2.71
N VAL A 222 -21.35 -4.33 -2.83
CA VAL A 222 -20.65 -5.01 -1.72
C VAL A 222 -20.14 -4.02 -0.68
N GLU A 223 -19.70 -2.84 -1.10
CA GLU A 223 -19.34 -1.74 -0.20
C GLU A 223 -20.55 -1.21 0.58
N GLY A 224 -21.72 -1.15 -0.08
CA GLY A 224 -22.99 -0.84 0.55
C GLY A 224 -23.39 -1.88 1.59
N LEU A 225 -23.18 -3.17 1.30
CA LEU A 225 -23.37 -4.24 2.28
C LEU A 225 -22.42 -4.10 3.48
N ALA A 226 -21.15 -3.76 3.25
CA ALA A 226 -20.17 -3.54 4.32
C ALA A 226 -20.59 -2.40 5.26
N SER A 227 -21.14 -1.33 4.67
CA SER A 227 -21.70 -0.20 5.41
C SER A 227 -22.91 -0.61 6.25
N ARG A 228 -23.84 -1.40 5.68
CA ARG A 228 -25.00 -1.92 6.43
C ARG A 228 -24.61 -2.83 7.60
N ILE A 229 -23.65 -3.73 7.40
CA ILE A 229 -23.14 -4.60 8.48
C ILE A 229 -22.58 -3.75 9.64
N THR A 230 -21.86 -2.67 9.30
CA THR A 230 -21.25 -1.76 10.29
C THR A 230 -22.28 -0.95 11.05
N SER A 231 -23.31 -0.44 10.35
CA SER A 231 -24.43 0.27 10.97
C SER A 231 -25.37 -0.64 11.79
N GLY A 232 -25.24 -1.96 11.67
CA GLY A 232 -26.11 -2.92 12.34
C GLY A 232 -27.46 -3.16 11.64
N GLU A 233 -27.66 -2.58 10.45
CA GLU A 233 -28.84 -2.75 9.60
C GLU A 233 -28.85 -4.09 8.85
N VAL A 234 -28.55 -5.18 9.56
CA VAL A 234 -28.46 -6.54 9.00
C VAL A 234 -29.12 -7.59 9.91
N PRO A 235 -29.59 -8.72 9.35
CA PRO A 235 -30.08 -9.85 10.13
C PRO A 235 -29.05 -10.36 11.16
N GLU A 236 -29.51 -10.97 12.25
CA GLU A 236 -28.63 -11.40 13.35
C GLU A 236 -27.48 -12.32 12.92
N LEU A 237 -27.71 -13.18 11.92
CA LEU A 237 -26.68 -14.08 11.38
C LEU A 237 -25.51 -13.33 10.71
N LEU A 238 -25.76 -12.11 10.23
CA LEU A 238 -24.78 -11.25 9.58
C LEU A 238 -24.16 -10.22 10.53
N LYS A 239 -24.70 -10.07 11.74
CA LYS A 239 -24.10 -9.21 12.77
C LYS A 239 -22.71 -9.73 13.11
N ASN A 240 -21.77 -8.81 13.33
CA ASN A 240 -20.36 -9.08 13.63
C ASN A 240 -19.57 -9.83 12.55
N LYS A 241 -20.15 -10.04 11.36
CA LYS A 241 -19.39 -10.58 10.23
C LYS A 241 -18.53 -9.50 9.60
N GLN A 242 -17.44 -9.91 8.97
CA GLN A 242 -16.49 -9.02 8.32
C GLN A 242 -16.37 -9.37 6.85
N ILE A 243 -16.48 -8.39 5.97
CA ILE A 243 -16.30 -8.57 4.53
C ILE A 243 -14.83 -8.33 4.19
N TYR A 244 -14.20 -9.34 3.61
CA TYR A 244 -12.83 -9.27 3.11
C TYR A 244 -12.83 -9.45 1.59
N THR A 245 -12.03 -8.64 0.90
CA THR A 245 -11.67 -8.89 -0.50
C THR A 245 -10.29 -9.52 -0.55
N LEU A 246 -10.05 -10.40 -1.52
CA LEU A 246 -8.72 -10.94 -1.78
C LEU A 246 -8.13 -10.31 -3.04
N ASP A 247 -6.90 -9.83 -2.93
CA ASP A 247 -6.14 -9.36 -4.08
C ASP A 247 -5.38 -10.54 -4.70
N LEU A 248 -5.95 -11.09 -5.78
CA LEU A 248 -5.33 -12.20 -6.51
C LEU A 248 -4.00 -11.78 -7.13
N ALA A 249 -3.84 -10.52 -7.54
CA ALA A 249 -2.59 -10.02 -8.11
C ALA A 249 -1.49 -9.98 -7.05
N ALA A 250 -1.81 -9.59 -5.81
CA ALA A 250 -0.89 -9.62 -4.68
C ALA A 250 -0.48 -11.06 -4.29
N LEU A 251 -1.38 -12.03 -4.43
CA LEU A 251 -1.07 -13.45 -4.17
C LEU A 251 -0.14 -14.05 -5.24
N VAL A 252 -0.30 -13.64 -6.50
CA VAL A 252 0.57 -14.04 -7.63
C VAL A 252 1.91 -13.29 -7.59
N ALA A 253 1.94 -12.07 -7.08
CA ALA A 253 3.16 -11.28 -6.92
C ALA A 253 4.16 -12.01 -6.01
N GLY A 254 5.32 -12.36 -6.56
CA GLY A 254 6.38 -13.04 -5.82
C GLY A 254 6.18 -14.56 -5.65
N SER A 255 5.28 -15.19 -6.39
CA SER A 255 5.35 -16.64 -6.65
C SER A 255 6.02 -16.89 -7.99
N LYS A 256 7.13 -17.63 -8.02
CA LYS A 256 7.80 -18.02 -9.28
C LYS A 256 7.14 -19.24 -9.92
N TYR A 257 6.43 -20.02 -9.10
CA TYR A 257 5.81 -21.28 -9.50
C TYR A 257 4.34 -21.32 -9.08
N ARG A 258 3.48 -21.88 -9.93
CA ARG A 258 2.04 -22.03 -9.70
C ARG A 258 1.70 -22.73 -8.36
N GLY A 259 2.51 -23.72 -7.96
CA GLY A 259 2.29 -24.44 -6.70
C GLY A 259 2.43 -23.57 -5.44
N GLU A 260 3.29 -22.54 -5.47
CA GLU A 260 3.43 -21.61 -4.34
C GLU A 260 2.19 -20.73 -4.17
N PHE A 261 1.57 -20.32 -5.28
CA PHE A 261 0.31 -19.59 -5.27
C PHE A 261 -0.82 -20.44 -4.66
N GLU A 262 -0.96 -21.70 -5.10
CA GLU A 262 -1.98 -22.62 -4.60
C GLU A 262 -1.79 -22.90 -3.09
N GLU A 263 -0.55 -23.07 -2.64
CA GLU A 263 -0.24 -23.25 -1.21
C GLU A 263 -0.61 -22.02 -0.38
N ARG A 264 -0.31 -20.81 -0.87
CA ARG A 264 -0.70 -19.55 -0.22
C ARG A 264 -2.20 -19.40 -0.15
N LEU A 265 -2.91 -19.64 -1.26
CA LEU A 265 -4.38 -19.58 -1.30
C LEU A 265 -4.99 -20.59 -0.32
N LYS A 266 -4.44 -21.80 -0.23
CA LYS A 266 -4.90 -22.82 0.72
C LYS A 266 -4.71 -22.39 2.18
N LYS A 267 -3.61 -21.70 2.52
CA LYS A 267 -3.38 -21.14 3.86
C LYS A 267 -4.41 -20.06 4.19
N VAL A 268 -4.66 -19.14 3.25
CA VAL A 268 -5.67 -18.08 3.38
C VAL A 268 -7.06 -18.67 3.58
N MET A 269 -7.47 -19.62 2.73
CA MET A 269 -8.77 -20.28 2.84
C MET A 269 -8.94 -21.05 4.15
N LYS A 270 -7.88 -21.71 4.64
CA LYS A 270 -7.90 -22.40 5.95
C LYS A 270 -8.14 -21.42 7.09
N GLU A 271 -7.55 -20.23 7.04
CA GLU A 271 -7.72 -19.18 8.03
C GLU A 271 -9.14 -18.60 8.03
N ILE A 272 -9.72 -18.38 6.85
CA ILE A 272 -11.12 -17.92 6.68
C ILE A 272 -12.09 -18.94 7.30
N THR A 273 -11.91 -20.23 6.99
CA THR A 273 -12.76 -21.31 7.51
C THR A 273 -12.65 -21.46 9.03
N GLN A 274 -11.45 -21.27 9.61
CA GLN A 274 -11.26 -21.34 11.06
C GLN A 274 -11.92 -20.18 11.81
N ARG A 275 -11.95 -19.00 11.21
CA ARG A 275 -12.50 -17.79 11.82
C ARG A 275 -14.04 -17.79 11.82
N GLY A 276 -14.68 -18.20 10.72
CA GLY A 276 -16.14 -18.31 10.61
C GLY A 276 -16.94 -16.99 10.73
N ASP A 277 -16.27 -15.87 11.02
CA ASP A 277 -16.82 -14.51 11.02
C ASP A 277 -16.60 -13.77 9.70
N ILE A 278 -15.97 -14.39 8.71
CA ILE A 278 -15.58 -13.74 7.45
C ILE A 278 -16.55 -14.07 6.31
N ILE A 279 -16.95 -13.04 5.57
CA ILE A 279 -17.58 -13.12 4.26
C ILE A 279 -16.52 -12.74 3.23
N LEU A 280 -16.22 -13.67 2.32
CA LEU A 280 -15.23 -13.45 1.28
C LEU A 280 -15.89 -12.87 0.02
N PHE A 281 -15.41 -11.72 -0.42
CA PHE A 281 -15.73 -11.15 -1.72
C PHE A 281 -14.62 -11.47 -2.72
N ILE A 282 -15.01 -12.08 -3.84
CA ILE A 282 -14.14 -12.40 -4.96
C ILE A 282 -14.65 -11.62 -6.16
N ASP A 283 -13.91 -10.61 -6.56
CA ASP A 283 -14.19 -9.91 -7.81
C ASP A 283 -13.74 -10.79 -9.00
N GLU A 284 -14.42 -10.65 -10.12
CA GLU A 284 -14.14 -11.41 -11.34
C GLU A 284 -14.00 -12.93 -11.09
N LEU A 285 -14.97 -13.53 -10.42
CA LEU A 285 -14.99 -14.96 -10.05
C LEU A 285 -14.61 -15.91 -11.21
N HIS A 286 -14.90 -15.53 -12.45
CA HIS A 286 -14.56 -16.30 -13.65
C HIS A 286 -13.04 -16.47 -13.86
N ASN A 287 -12.21 -15.55 -13.37
CA ASN A 287 -10.73 -15.67 -13.41
C ASN A 287 -10.23 -16.81 -12.52
N LEU A 288 -10.99 -17.15 -11.49
CA LEU A 288 -10.63 -18.15 -10.49
C LEU A 288 -11.28 -19.51 -10.81
N VAL A 289 -12.46 -19.49 -11.42
CA VAL A 289 -13.17 -20.67 -11.92
C VAL A 289 -12.87 -20.83 -13.41
N GLY A 290 -11.59 -21.05 -13.72
CA GLY A 290 -11.14 -21.31 -15.08
C GLY A 290 -11.73 -22.61 -15.62
N ALA A 291 -12.77 -22.50 -16.44
CA ALA A 291 -13.31 -23.59 -17.23
C ALA A 291 -12.33 -23.96 -18.37
N GLY A 292 -11.20 -24.60 -18.03
CA GLY A 292 -10.44 -25.52 -18.89
C GLY A 292 -9.94 -25.07 -20.27
N ALA A 293 -10.03 -23.82 -20.71
CA ALA A 293 -9.84 -23.49 -22.14
C ALA A 293 -8.83 -22.38 -22.48
N ALA A 294 -8.09 -21.81 -21.53
CA ALA A 294 -7.04 -20.83 -21.84
C ALA A 294 -5.76 -21.11 -21.05
N GLU A 295 -4.63 -21.03 -21.76
CA GLU A 295 -3.25 -21.37 -21.37
C GLU A 295 -2.65 -20.45 -20.26
N GLY A 296 -3.48 -19.99 -19.33
CA GLY A 296 -3.13 -19.10 -18.22
C GLY A 296 -4.21 -18.97 -17.14
N ALA A 297 -5.33 -19.70 -17.23
CA ALA A 297 -6.37 -19.67 -16.21
C ALA A 297 -5.92 -20.43 -14.94
N ILE A 298 -6.02 -19.76 -13.80
CA ILE A 298 -5.64 -20.28 -12.49
C ILE A 298 -6.74 -21.25 -12.03
N ASP A 299 -6.45 -22.54 -11.89
CA ASP A 299 -7.43 -23.54 -11.41
C ASP A 299 -7.46 -23.58 -9.87
N ALA A 300 -8.13 -22.59 -9.28
CA ALA A 300 -8.38 -22.53 -7.84
C ALA A 300 -9.76 -23.09 -7.46
N ALA A 301 -10.52 -23.62 -8.44
CA ALA A 301 -11.85 -24.18 -8.22
C ALA A 301 -11.83 -25.40 -7.28
N SER A 302 -10.76 -26.19 -7.31
CA SER A 302 -10.55 -27.34 -6.41
C SER A 302 -10.30 -26.94 -4.95
N ILE A 303 -9.79 -25.72 -4.70
CA ILE A 303 -9.49 -25.21 -3.36
C ILE A 303 -10.72 -24.53 -2.74
N LEU A 304 -11.58 -23.92 -3.56
CA LEU A 304 -12.81 -23.26 -3.10
C LEU A 304 -14.00 -24.19 -2.91
N LYS A 305 -14.05 -25.31 -3.63
CA LYS A 305 -15.06 -26.34 -3.39
C LYS A 305 -14.67 -27.10 -2.12
N PRO A 306 -15.54 -27.14 -1.09
CA PRO A 306 -15.30 -28.03 0.03
C PRO A 306 -15.26 -29.48 -0.48
N ALA A 307 -14.31 -30.27 0.04
CA ALA A 307 -14.29 -31.72 -0.13
C ALA A 307 -15.48 -32.37 0.59
#